data_AF-A0A430HDL5-F1
#
_entry.id   AF-A0A430HDL5-F1
#
_cell.length_a   1.000
_cell.length_b   1.000
_cell.length_c   1.000
_cell.angle_alpha   90.00
_cell.angle_beta   90.00
_cell.angle_gamma   90.00
#
_symmetry.space_group_name_H-M   'P 1'
#
loop_
_entity.id
_entity.type
_entity.pdbx_description
1 polymer ?
#
loop_
_entity_poly.entity_id
_entity_poly.type
_entity_poly.pdbx_seq_one_letter_code
_entity_poly.pdbx_strand_id
1 'polypeptide(L)'
;MPSNDSDNISMTRAELDYLMRMAGKTSRIVQQAASTLEEEIALGVAAAKRVEMRFVDVEKLRAADPADVMQRFRRDAHEVVDILLDMVVLASNSLGALSERVVTVRPGGAAAPKQGGDATASLRMPQPVAPGGSLSVPMTLENAADVPTDTFRLHCADLLSDSGARLASAQIGFAPEQLAIPARSSATVLITVTVPSDAAPGTYSGLLLASQLEQVRAVLTVQVESAGE
;
A
#
# COMPACT_ATOMS: atom_id res chain seq x y z
N MET A 1 -16.47 -57.91 -39.65
CA MET A 1 -15.87 -57.94 -38.31
C MET A 1 -14.58 -57.12 -38.37
N PRO A 2 -14.50 -55.97 -37.69
CA PRO A 2 -13.30 -55.15 -37.69
C PRO A 2 -12.28 -55.66 -36.66
N SER A 3 -11.04 -55.35 -36.98
CA SER A 3 -9.76 -55.64 -36.33
C SER A 3 -9.67 -55.13 -34.89
N ASN A 4 -9.25 -56.01 -33.99
CA ASN A 4 -8.84 -55.68 -32.62
C ASN A 4 -7.33 -55.37 -32.64
N ASP A 5 -6.97 -54.13 -33.00
CA ASP A 5 -5.61 -53.61 -32.77
C ASP A 5 -5.49 -53.20 -31.31
N SER A 6 -4.72 -53.99 -30.57
CA SER A 6 -4.34 -53.73 -29.19
C SER A 6 -3.09 -52.84 -29.22
N ASP A 7 -3.28 -51.52 -29.20
CA ASP A 7 -2.17 -50.56 -29.03
C ASP A 7 -1.61 -50.69 -27.60
N ASN A 8 -0.67 -51.62 -27.49
CA ASN A 8 0.17 -51.85 -26.34
C ASN A 8 1.12 -50.65 -26.20
N ILE A 9 0.87 -49.79 -25.19
CA ILE A 9 1.71 -48.64 -24.85
C ILE A 9 3.10 -49.16 -24.43
N SER A 10 3.97 -49.35 -25.42
CA SER A 10 5.36 -49.73 -25.25
C SER A 10 6.17 -48.45 -25.09
N MET A 11 6.11 -47.88 -23.88
CA MET A 11 6.91 -46.71 -23.51
C MET A 11 8.39 -47.04 -23.71
N THR A 12 9.09 -46.25 -24.51
CA THR A 12 10.45 -46.57 -24.93
C THR A 12 11.41 -46.39 -23.75
N ARG A 13 12.48 -47.20 -23.69
CA ARG A 13 13.51 -47.10 -22.62
C ARG A 13 14.07 -45.68 -22.46
N ALA A 14 14.12 -44.91 -23.55
CA ALA A 14 14.57 -43.52 -23.55
C ALA A 14 13.60 -42.56 -22.82
N GLU A 15 12.29 -42.76 -22.96
CA GLU A 15 11.27 -41.95 -22.27
C GLU A 15 11.25 -42.23 -20.76
N LEU A 16 11.46 -43.49 -20.39
CA LEU A 16 11.54 -43.93 -18.99
C LEU A 16 12.79 -43.36 -18.29
N ASP A 17 13.94 -43.36 -18.98
CA ASP A 17 15.17 -42.72 -18.50
C ASP A 17 15.03 -41.20 -18.37
N TYR A 18 14.30 -40.55 -19.29
CA TYR A 18 14.04 -39.11 -19.23
C TYR A 18 13.18 -38.74 -18.01
N LEU A 19 12.11 -39.49 -17.75
CA LEU A 19 11.25 -39.30 -16.58
C LEU A 19 12.00 -39.54 -15.26
N MET A 20 12.82 -40.59 -15.17
CA MET A 20 13.65 -40.85 -13.99
C MET A 20 14.67 -39.72 -13.76
N ARG A 21 15.27 -39.18 -14.82
CA ARG A 21 16.20 -38.03 -14.72
C ARG A 21 15.48 -36.74 -14.31
N MET A 22 14.26 -36.50 -14.79
CA MET A 22 13.45 -35.35 -14.37
C MET A 22 13.02 -35.45 -12.90
N ALA A 23 12.57 -36.62 -12.45
CA ALA A 23 12.21 -36.86 -11.06
C ALA A 23 13.41 -36.62 -10.12
N GLY A 24 14.60 -37.11 -10.51
CA GLY A 24 15.83 -36.90 -9.75
C GLY A 24 16.30 -35.44 -9.70
N LYS A 25 16.05 -34.64 -10.76
CA LYS A 25 16.32 -33.20 -10.75
C LYS A 25 15.35 -32.43 -9.87
N THR A 26 14.06 -32.77 -9.94
CA THR A 26 13.00 -32.11 -9.15
C THR A 26 13.19 -32.35 -7.65
N SER A 27 13.50 -33.59 -7.25
CA SER A 27 13.79 -33.94 -5.85
C SER A 27 14.97 -33.13 -5.29
N ARG A 28 16.03 -32.97 -6.09
CA ARG A 28 17.19 -32.14 -5.70
C ARG A 28 16.86 -30.67 -5.55
N ILE A 29 16.04 -30.10 -6.43
CA ILE A 29 15.61 -28.70 -6.34
C ILE A 29 14.77 -28.48 -5.07
N VAL A 30 13.85 -29.40 -4.77
CA VAL A 30 13.03 -29.32 -3.55
C VAL A 30 13.88 -29.44 -2.29
N GLN A 31 14.85 -30.37 -2.26
CA GLN A 31 15.79 -30.51 -1.13
C GLN A 31 16.65 -29.26 -0.94
N GLN A 32 17.14 -28.66 -2.03
CA GLN A 32 17.92 -27.43 -1.98
C GLN A 32 17.08 -26.26 -1.47
N ALA A 33 15.85 -26.09 -1.97
CA ALA A 33 14.93 -25.06 -1.48
C ALA A 33 14.59 -25.24 0.01
N ALA A 34 14.42 -26.48 0.49
CA ALA A 34 14.21 -26.77 1.91
C ALA A 34 15.42 -26.37 2.76
N SER A 35 16.64 -26.69 2.33
CA SER A 35 17.86 -26.28 3.06
C SER A 35 18.04 -24.76 3.14
N THR A 36 17.69 -24.02 2.08
CA THR A 36 17.73 -22.55 2.08
C THR A 36 16.68 -21.97 3.02
N LEU A 37 15.47 -22.56 3.05
CA LEU A 37 14.42 -22.13 3.97
C LEU A 37 14.80 -22.34 5.44
N GLU A 38 15.45 -23.45 5.77
CA GLU A 38 15.93 -23.73 7.13
C GLU A 38 16.98 -22.70 7.59
N GLU A 39 17.88 -22.29 6.70
CA GLU A 39 18.91 -21.28 6.97
C GLU A 39 18.30 -19.88 7.20
N GLU A 40 17.35 -19.46 6.37
CA GLU A 40 16.65 -18.18 6.51
C GLU A 40 15.78 -18.12 7.78
N ILE A 41 15.14 -19.23 8.18
CA ILE A 41 14.38 -19.29 9.44
C ILE A 41 15.31 -19.12 10.65
N ALA A 42 16.49 -19.75 10.64
CA ALA A 42 17.45 -19.60 11.72
C ALA A 42 17.93 -18.15 11.87
N LEU A 43 18.19 -17.47 10.74
CA LEU A 43 18.54 -16.04 10.72
C LEU A 43 17.38 -15.16 11.20
N GLY A 44 16.15 -15.45 10.77
CA GLY A 44 14.94 -14.73 11.19
C GLY A 44 14.67 -14.83 12.70
N VAL A 45 14.82 -16.02 13.29
CA VAL A 45 14.63 -16.25 14.74
C VAL A 45 15.71 -15.52 15.55
N ALA A 46 16.95 -15.51 15.08
CA ALA A 46 18.03 -14.78 15.73
C ALA A 46 17.81 -13.25 15.69
N ALA A 47 17.28 -12.73 14.57
CA ALA A 47 16.90 -11.32 14.44
C ALA A 47 15.73 -10.95 15.37
N ALA A 48 14.69 -11.79 15.45
CA ALA A 48 13.54 -11.58 16.33
C ALA A 48 13.93 -11.56 17.83
N LYS A 49 14.78 -12.50 18.28
CA LYS A 49 15.30 -12.49 19.67
C LYS A 49 16.11 -11.24 19.99
N ARG A 50 16.83 -10.68 19.03
CA ARG A 50 17.61 -9.44 19.21
C ARG A 50 16.70 -8.21 19.35
N VAL A 51 15.53 -8.21 18.71
CA VAL A 51 14.49 -7.18 18.89
C VAL A 51 13.84 -7.30 20.26
N GLU A 52 13.53 -8.52 20.71
CA GLU A 52 12.93 -8.76 22.04
C GLU A 52 13.79 -8.21 23.19
N MET A 53 15.11 -8.42 23.14
CA MET A 53 16.06 -7.89 24.14
C MET A 53 16.19 -6.35 24.13
N ARG A 54 15.78 -5.67 23.05
CA ARG A 54 15.96 -4.21 22.90
C ARG A 54 14.74 -3.39 23.32
N PHE A 55 13.56 -4.01 23.40
CA PHE A 55 12.29 -3.27 23.58
C PHE A 55 11.45 -3.72 24.78
N VAL A 56 11.76 -4.85 25.44
CA VAL A 56 10.95 -5.35 26.56
C VAL A 56 11.79 -5.50 27.83
N ASP A 57 11.72 -4.50 28.69
CA ASP A 57 12.34 -4.50 30.02
C ASP A 57 11.34 -5.09 31.04
N VAL A 58 11.22 -6.42 31.07
CA VAL A 58 10.25 -7.18 31.89
C VAL A 58 10.42 -6.90 33.40
N GLU A 59 11.62 -6.51 33.83
CA GLU A 59 11.94 -6.20 35.22
C GLU A 59 11.38 -4.84 35.66
N LYS A 60 11.29 -3.85 34.77
CA LYS A 60 10.61 -2.57 35.04
C LYS A 60 9.10 -2.70 35.13
N LEU A 61 8.50 -3.65 34.41
CA LEU A 61 7.05 -3.93 34.48
C LEU A 61 6.64 -4.56 35.81
N ARG A 62 7.56 -5.29 36.46
CA ARG A 62 7.32 -5.92 37.77
C ARG A 62 7.47 -4.95 38.95
N ALA A 63 8.19 -3.85 38.76
CA ALA A 63 8.45 -2.84 39.79
C ALA A 63 7.37 -1.73 39.88
N ALA A 64 6.41 -1.70 38.96
CA ALA A 64 5.33 -0.73 38.97
C ALA A 64 4.20 -1.16 39.94
N ASP A 65 3.70 -0.20 40.72
CA ASP A 65 2.63 -0.40 41.69
C ASP A 65 1.36 -0.98 41.01
N PRO A 66 0.79 -2.10 41.50
CA PRO A 66 -0.41 -2.73 40.96
C PRO A 66 -1.60 -1.76 40.80
N ALA A 67 -1.71 -0.74 41.64
CA ALA A 67 -2.77 0.27 41.54
C ALA A 67 -2.61 1.19 40.32
N ASP A 68 -1.37 1.51 39.96
CA ASP A 68 -1.01 2.31 38.79
C ASP A 68 -1.23 1.51 37.50
N VAL A 69 -0.94 0.21 37.53
CA VAL A 69 -1.23 -0.72 36.42
C VAL A 69 -2.73 -0.85 36.22
N MET A 70 -3.55 -0.97 37.27
CA MET A 70 -5.01 -1.05 37.13
C MET A 70 -5.66 0.27 36.67
N GLN A 71 -5.13 1.42 37.10
CA GLN A 71 -5.62 2.71 36.59
C GLN A 71 -5.30 2.90 35.11
N ARG A 72 -4.09 2.53 34.67
CA ARG A 72 -3.69 2.59 33.25
C ARG A 72 -4.46 1.57 32.44
N PHE A 73 -4.56 0.33 32.89
CA PHE A 73 -5.35 -0.70 32.21
C PHE A 73 -6.83 -0.30 32.05
N ARG A 74 -7.42 0.36 33.06
CA ARG A 74 -8.80 0.87 32.95
C ARG A 74 -8.93 2.06 32.01
N ARG A 75 -7.93 2.96 31.96
CA ARG A 75 -7.89 4.10 31.04
C ARG A 75 -7.68 3.64 29.59
N ASP A 76 -6.70 2.75 29.38
CA ASP A 76 -6.33 2.21 28.08
C ASP A 76 -7.42 1.29 27.53
N ALA A 77 -8.12 0.53 28.39
CA ALA A 77 -9.27 -0.28 27.97
C ALA A 77 -10.44 0.57 27.48
N HIS A 78 -10.70 1.73 28.10
CA HIS A 78 -11.73 2.65 27.59
C HIS A 78 -11.33 3.27 26.25
N GLU A 79 -10.07 3.63 26.07
CA GLU A 79 -9.56 4.16 24.79
C GLU A 79 -9.62 3.13 23.65
N VAL A 80 -9.26 1.87 23.93
CA VAL A 80 -9.39 0.77 22.94
C VAL A 80 -10.84 0.47 22.61
N VAL A 81 -11.74 0.48 23.61
CA VAL A 81 -13.17 0.27 23.39
C VAL A 81 -13.78 1.39 22.54
N ASP A 82 -13.38 2.64 22.76
CA ASP A 82 -13.85 3.79 21.97
C ASP A 82 -13.35 3.70 20.51
N ILE A 83 -12.09 3.35 20.29
CA ILE A 83 -11.54 3.10 18.94
C ILE A 83 -12.27 1.96 18.24
N LEU A 84 -12.60 0.88 18.96
CA LEU A 84 -13.35 -0.25 18.40
C LEU A 84 -14.80 0.14 18.10
N LEU A 85 -15.43 0.97 18.93
CA LEU A 85 -16.78 1.50 18.67
C LEU A 85 -16.78 2.45 17.48
N ASP A 86 -15.79 3.33 17.36
CA ASP A 86 -15.62 4.22 16.20
C ASP A 86 -15.39 3.41 14.92
N MET A 87 -14.64 2.32 14.99
CA MET A 87 -14.42 1.39 13.87
C MET A 87 -15.71 0.65 13.48
N VAL A 88 -16.54 0.25 14.46
CA VAL A 88 -17.84 -0.39 14.21
C VAL A 88 -18.85 0.61 13.62
N VAL A 89 -18.82 1.87 14.04
CA VAL A 89 -19.63 2.94 13.46
C VAL A 89 -19.16 3.24 12.02
N LEU A 90 -17.84 3.28 11.77
CA LEU A 90 -17.28 3.36 10.42
C LEU A 90 -17.71 2.17 9.54
N ALA A 91 -17.66 0.95 10.08
CA ALA A 91 -18.05 -0.27 9.37
C ALA A 91 -19.57 -0.36 9.11
N SER A 92 -20.38 0.15 10.02
CA SER A 92 -21.84 0.20 9.86
C SER A 92 -22.25 1.25 8.82
N ASN A 93 -21.54 2.37 8.76
CA ASN A 93 -21.73 3.40 7.74
C ASN A 93 -21.17 2.96 6.37
N SER A 94 -20.17 2.08 6.32
CA SER A 94 -19.66 1.51 5.07
C SER A 94 -20.55 0.40 4.50
N LEU A 95 -21.26 -0.37 5.33
CA LEU A 95 -22.15 -1.44 4.86
C LEU A 95 -23.37 -0.92 4.06
N GLY A 96 -23.75 0.35 4.24
CA GLY A 96 -24.76 1.02 3.42
C GLY A 96 -24.26 1.54 2.07
N ALA A 97 -22.94 1.64 1.86
CA ALA A 97 -22.32 2.30 0.70
C ALA A 97 -21.57 1.35 -0.26
N LEU A 98 -21.40 0.08 0.10
CA LEU A 98 -20.59 -0.89 -0.67
C LEU A 98 -21.22 -1.41 -1.96
N SER A 99 -22.44 -1.00 -2.33
CA SER A 99 -23.06 -1.49 -3.56
C SER A 99 -22.79 -0.68 -4.83
N GLU A 100 -22.26 0.56 -4.79
CA GLU A 100 -22.29 1.37 -6.02
C GLU A 100 -21.08 2.23 -6.42
N ARG A 101 -20.01 2.41 -5.64
CA ARG A 101 -18.97 3.38 -6.06
C ARG A 101 -17.53 2.96 -5.74
N VAL A 102 -16.94 2.13 -6.61
CA VAL A 102 -15.50 1.86 -6.60
C VAL A 102 -14.81 2.78 -7.61
N VAL A 103 -14.20 3.87 -7.11
CA VAL A 103 -13.28 4.70 -7.88
C VAL A 103 -11.86 4.35 -7.47
N THR A 104 -11.05 3.88 -8.41
CA THR A 104 -9.65 3.48 -8.14
C THR A 104 -8.66 4.53 -8.64
N VAL A 105 -7.62 4.78 -7.86
CA VAL A 105 -6.54 5.72 -8.20
C VAL A 105 -5.37 4.94 -8.80
N ARG A 106 -4.90 5.34 -9.99
CA ARG A 106 -3.69 4.81 -10.61
C ARG A 106 -2.65 5.92 -10.82
N PRO A 107 -1.44 5.79 -10.26
CA PRO A 107 -0.30 6.63 -10.64
C PRO A 107 0.07 6.41 -12.10
N GLY A 108 0.32 7.46 -12.87
CA GLY A 108 0.85 7.33 -14.23
C GLY A 108 2.34 6.96 -14.19
N GLY A 109 2.70 5.74 -14.62
CA GLY A 109 4.10 5.39 -14.90
C GLY A 109 4.53 3.92 -14.77
N ALA A 110 3.77 3.04 -14.12
CA ALA A 110 4.08 1.61 -14.09
C ALA A 110 2.82 0.78 -13.90
N ALA A 111 2.70 -0.30 -14.69
CA ALA A 111 1.65 -1.29 -14.50
C ALA A 111 1.85 -1.97 -13.14
N ALA A 112 0.89 -1.79 -12.23
CA ALA A 112 0.81 -2.52 -10.97
C ALA A 112 -0.51 -3.31 -10.91
N PRO A 113 -0.52 -4.49 -10.25
CA PRO A 113 -1.58 -5.47 -10.35
C PRO A 113 -2.88 -4.98 -9.69
N LYS A 114 -4.01 -5.51 -10.15
CA LYS A 114 -5.31 -5.35 -9.50
C LYS A 114 -5.26 -5.96 -8.10
N GLN A 115 -5.17 -5.13 -7.07
CA GLN A 115 -5.46 -5.52 -5.70
C GLN A 115 -6.61 -4.66 -5.19
N GLY A 116 -7.79 -5.29 -5.13
CA GLY A 116 -8.90 -4.80 -4.34
C GLY A 116 -8.58 -5.06 -2.87
N GLY A 117 -8.45 -3.98 -2.12
CA GLY A 117 -8.21 -3.97 -0.68
C GLY A 117 -8.18 -2.52 -0.24
N ASP A 118 -8.65 -2.26 0.97
CA ASP A 118 -8.80 -0.96 1.64
C ASP A 118 -7.45 -0.23 1.90
N ALA A 119 -6.45 -0.45 1.05
CA ALA A 119 -5.15 0.18 1.11
C ALA A 119 -5.26 1.57 0.47
N THR A 120 -5.03 2.61 1.29
CA THR A 120 -4.87 3.98 0.80
C THR A 120 -3.83 3.99 -0.32
N ALA A 121 -4.22 4.49 -1.50
CA ALA A 121 -3.33 4.53 -2.65
C ALA A 121 -2.09 5.40 -2.33
N SER A 122 -0.94 5.09 -2.91
CA SER A 122 0.27 5.92 -2.75
C SER A 122 0.66 6.54 -4.09
N LEU A 123 0.88 7.85 -4.09
CA LEU A 123 1.34 8.62 -5.23
C LEU A 123 2.66 9.29 -4.87
N ARG A 124 3.74 8.90 -5.55
CA ARG A 124 5.06 9.51 -5.39
C ARG A 124 5.38 10.37 -6.59
N MET A 125 5.89 11.57 -6.36
CA MET A 125 6.50 12.37 -7.43
C MET A 125 7.69 11.59 -8.02
N PRO A 126 7.80 11.50 -9.36
CA PRO A 126 8.75 10.61 -10.03
C PRO A 126 10.21 11.04 -9.82
N GLN A 127 10.43 12.32 -9.55
CA GLN A 127 11.74 12.91 -9.33
C GLN A 127 11.69 13.87 -8.14
N PRO A 128 12.82 14.04 -7.43
CA PRO A 128 12.96 15.14 -6.48
C PRO A 128 12.76 16.50 -7.15
N VAL A 129 12.35 17.49 -6.36
CA VAL A 129 12.08 18.85 -6.82
C VAL A 129 13.00 19.80 -6.06
N ALA A 130 13.75 20.62 -6.78
CA ALA A 130 14.58 21.65 -6.16
C ALA A 130 13.71 22.73 -5.48
N PRO A 131 14.21 23.40 -4.42
CA PRO A 131 13.56 24.59 -3.87
C PRO A 131 13.31 25.64 -4.94
N GLY A 132 12.10 26.20 -4.99
CA GLY A 132 11.64 27.12 -6.05
C GLY A 132 11.18 26.43 -7.34
N GLY A 133 11.36 25.11 -7.45
CA GLY A 133 10.96 24.31 -8.59
C GLY A 133 9.47 23.94 -8.59
N SER A 134 9.02 23.40 -9.71
CA SER A 134 7.67 22.83 -9.82
C SER A 134 7.72 21.56 -10.66
N LEU A 135 6.88 20.58 -10.30
CA LEU A 135 6.75 19.31 -11.01
C LEU A 135 5.27 18.99 -11.19
N SER A 136 4.92 18.41 -12.34
CA SER A 136 3.57 17.96 -12.64
C SER A 136 3.53 16.48 -13.00
N VAL A 137 2.55 15.75 -12.47
CA VAL A 137 2.38 14.31 -12.69
C VAL A 137 0.91 14.00 -13.00
N PRO A 138 0.63 13.21 -14.05
CA PRO A 138 -0.71 12.75 -14.32
C PRO A 138 -1.13 11.64 -13.35
N MET A 139 -2.33 11.75 -12.81
CA MET A 139 -3.01 10.73 -12.03
C MET A 139 -4.28 10.32 -12.77
N THR A 140 -4.51 9.01 -12.94
CA THR A 140 -5.74 8.50 -13.53
C THR A 140 -6.70 8.06 -12.43
N LEU A 141 -7.92 8.56 -12.50
CA LEU A 141 -9.06 8.13 -11.68
C LEU A 141 -9.97 7.27 -12.54
N GLU A 142 -10.28 6.05 -12.10
CA GLU A 142 -11.16 5.13 -12.82
C GLU A 142 -12.47 4.95 -12.05
N ASN A 143 -13.60 5.29 -12.67
CA ASN A 143 -14.93 4.95 -12.17
C ASN A 143 -15.35 3.59 -12.74
N ALA A 144 -15.29 2.55 -11.91
CA ALA A 144 -15.71 1.21 -12.29
C ALA A 144 -17.21 0.96 -12.15
N ALA A 145 -17.99 1.92 -11.63
CA ALA A 145 -19.43 1.78 -11.44
C ALA A 145 -20.21 1.94 -12.75
N ASP A 146 -21.44 1.41 -12.77
CA ASP A 146 -22.40 1.58 -13.86
C ASP A 146 -23.15 2.93 -13.80
N VAL A 147 -22.85 3.77 -12.82
CA VAL A 147 -23.44 5.09 -12.60
C VAL A 147 -22.33 6.16 -12.69
N PRO A 148 -22.57 7.33 -13.31
CA PRO A 148 -21.62 8.44 -13.29
C PRO A 148 -21.37 8.96 -11.87
N THR A 149 -20.20 9.54 -11.65
CA THR A 149 -19.96 10.30 -10.41
C THR A 149 -20.65 11.66 -10.49
N ASP A 150 -21.04 12.21 -9.33
CA ASP A 150 -21.32 13.64 -9.23
C ASP A 150 -20.06 14.46 -9.54
N THR A 151 -20.21 15.78 -9.68
CA THR A 151 -19.06 16.67 -9.85
C THR A 151 -18.31 16.81 -8.54
N PHE A 152 -17.01 16.54 -8.55
CA PHE A 152 -16.15 16.61 -7.38
C PHE A 152 -14.86 17.38 -7.64
N ARG A 153 -14.16 17.71 -6.55
CA ARG A 153 -12.82 18.32 -6.54
C ARG A 153 -11.84 17.44 -5.77
N LEU A 154 -10.57 17.55 -6.12
CA LEU A 154 -9.50 16.99 -5.31
C LEU A 154 -8.96 18.04 -4.34
N HIS A 155 -8.60 17.59 -3.16
CA HIS A 155 -7.98 18.38 -2.11
C HIS A 155 -6.73 17.65 -1.61
N CYS A 156 -5.71 18.41 -1.24
CA CYS A 156 -4.56 17.89 -0.52
C CYS A 156 -4.47 18.61 0.83
N ALA A 157 -4.19 17.86 1.89
CA ALA A 157 -3.74 18.45 3.15
C ALA A 157 -2.36 19.09 2.97
N ASP A 158 -1.89 19.82 3.97
CA ASP A 158 -0.48 20.24 4.00
C ASP A 158 0.41 18.98 3.99
N LEU A 159 1.52 19.04 3.25
CA LEU A 159 2.50 17.95 3.27
C LEU A 159 3.53 18.26 4.35
N LEU A 160 3.82 17.26 5.17
CA LEU A 160 4.73 17.38 6.31
C LEU A 160 5.97 16.52 6.09
N SER A 161 7.12 17.04 6.48
CA SER A 161 8.36 16.27 6.56
C SER A 161 8.54 15.59 7.92
N ASP A 162 9.48 14.66 7.99
CA ASP A 162 9.95 14.05 9.25
C ASP A 162 10.53 15.06 10.25
N SER A 163 11.11 16.15 9.75
CA SER A 163 11.64 17.28 10.53
C SER A 163 10.56 18.26 10.99
N GLY A 164 9.30 18.07 10.58
CA GLY A 164 8.18 18.97 10.87
C GLY A 164 8.10 20.20 9.97
N ALA A 165 8.93 20.29 8.92
CA ALA A 165 8.78 21.30 7.88
C ALA A 165 7.50 21.04 7.08
N ARG A 166 6.96 22.10 6.48
CA ARG A 166 5.63 22.07 5.87
C ARG A 166 5.62 22.65 4.46
N LEU A 167 5.04 21.91 3.52
CA LEU A 167 4.56 22.45 2.26
C LEU A 167 3.05 22.68 2.38
N ALA A 168 2.63 23.94 2.29
CA ALA A 168 1.21 24.28 2.39
C ALA A 168 0.41 23.67 1.23
N SER A 169 -0.81 23.23 1.50
CA SER A 169 -1.76 22.72 0.50
C SER A 169 -1.96 23.65 -0.72
N ALA A 170 -1.82 24.97 -0.53
CA ALA A 170 -1.86 25.96 -1.62
C ALA A 170 -0.76 25.78 -2.68
N GLN A 171 0.30 25.03 -2.36
CA GLN A 171 1.36 24.66 -3.30
C GLN A 171 1.03 23.45 -4.18
N ILE A 172 -0.14 22.84 -3.96
CA ILE A 172 -0.61 21.66 -4.67
C ILE A 172 -1.80 22.05 -5.56
N GLY A 173 -1.61 21.98 -6.86
CA GLY A 173 -2.62 22.27 -7.88
C GLY A 173 -3.17 21.02 -8.54
N PHE A 174 -4.42 21.11 -9.01
CA PHE A 174 -5.11 20.06 -9.73
C PHE A 174 -5.73 20.62 -11.01
N ALA A 175 -5.47 19.98 -12.16
CA ALA A 175 -6.08 20.35 -13.43
C ALA A 175 -6.69 19.10 -14.11
N PRO A 176 -8.00 19.08 -14.39
CA PRO A 176 -8.98 20.14 -14.11
C PRO A 176 -9.30 20.28 -12.60
N GLU A 177 -9.77 21.46 -12.18
CA GLU A 177 -10.12 21.73 -10.77
C GLU A 177 -11.39 21.00 -10.31
N GLN A 178 -12.30 20.73 -11.25
CA GLN A 178 -13.56 20.03 -11.05
C GLN A 178 -13.70 18.96 -12.12
N LEU A 179 -14.23 17.81 -11.74
CA LEU A 179 -14.42 16.72 -12.69
C LEU A 179 -15.64 15.88 -12.33
N ALA A 180 -16.22 15.25 -13.35
CA ALA A 180 -17.17 14.17 -13.21
C ALA A 180 -16.71 13.02 -14.12
N ILE A 181 -16.72 11.79 -13.61
CA ILE A 181 -16.31 10.61 -14.38
C ILE A 181 -17.56 9.85 -14.80
N PRO A 182 -17.81 9.67 -16.11
CA PRO A 182 -18.90 8.83 -16.59
C PRO A 182 -18.84 7.41 -16.03
N ALA A 183 -19.96 6.70 -16.09
CA ALA A 183 -20.01 5.28 -15.78
C ALA A 183 -18.96 4.51 -16.61
N ARG A 184 -18.28 3.55 -15.96
CA ARG A 184 -17.28 2.67 -16.59
C ARG A 184 -16.17 3.41 -17.34
N SER A 185 -15.76 4.58 -16.86
CA SER A 185 -14.81 5.45 -17.55
C SER A 185 -13.65 5.86 -16.66
N SER A 186 -12.69 6.60 -17.22
CA SER A 186 -11.53 7.13 -16.51
C SER A 186 -11.30 8.60 -16.87
N ALA A 187 -10.77 9.36 -15.92
CA ALA A 187 -10.35 10.73 -16.12
C ALA A 187 -8.90 10.90 -15.66
N THR A 188 -8.15 11.78 -16.34
CA THR A 188 -6.78 12.14 -15.95
C THR A 188 -6.80 13.50 -15.30
N VAL A 189 -6.18 13.61 -14.13
CA VAL A 189 -5.92 14.85 -13.43
C VAL A 189 -4.42 15.09 -13.38
N LEU A 190 -3.98 16.27 -13.78
CA LEU A 190 -2.60 16.70 -13.60
C LEU A 190 -2.46 17.29 -12.20
N ILE A 191 -1.54 16.72 -11.41
CA ILE A 191 -1.19 17.20 -10.08
C ILE A 191 0.09 17.99 -10.23
N THR A 192 0.07 19.25 -9.84
CA THR A 192 1.24 20.14 -9.86
C THR A 192 1.65 20.43 -8.43
N VAL A 193 2.94 20.24 -8.13
CA VAL A 193 3.53 20.59 -6.84
C VAL A 193 4.56 21.68 -7.08
N THR A 194 4.37 22.83 -6.43
CA THR A 194 5.32 23.94 -6.48
C THR A 194 6.05 24.03 -5.14
N VAL A 195 7.38 23.87 -5.16
CA VAL A 195 8.18 23.91 -3.94
C VAL A 195 8.64 25.35 -3.72
N PRO A 196 8.33 25.99 -2.58
CA PRO A 196 8.88 27.30 -2.23
C PRO A 196 10.41 27.34 -2.25
N SER A 197 11.01 28.48 -2.53
CA SER A 197 12.48 28.63 -2.58
C SER A 197 13.16 28.46 -1.21
N ASP A 198 12.41 28.66 -0.13
CA ASP A 198 12.83 28.50 1.26
C ASP A 198 12.46 27.13 1.85
N ALA A 199 11.91 26.21 1.03
CA ALA A 199 11.56 24.88 1.50
C ALA A 199 12.79 24.10 1.95
N ALA A 200 12.72 23.54 3.16
CA ALA A 200 13.77 22.67 3.67
C ALA A 200 13.86 21.38 2.81
N PRO A 201 15.06 20.85 2.57
CA PRO A 201 15.20 19.54 1.94
C PRO A 201 14.58 18.44 2.80
N GLY A 202 14.03 17.42 2.15
CA GLY A 202 13.41 16.30 2.85
C GLY A 202 12.32 15.60 2.06
N THR A 203 11.72 14.59 2.68
CA THR A 203 10.54 13.92 2.12
C THR A 203 9.29 14.47 2.79
N TYR A 204 8.38 15.00 1.98
CA TYR A 204 7.12 15.57 2.42
C TYR A 204 5.99 14.61 2.03
N SER A 205 5.09 14.32 2.96
CA SER A 205 3.92 13.47 2.72
C SER A 205 2.65 14.11 3.23
N GLY A 206 1.56 13.95 2.49
CA GLY A 206 0.24 14.48 2.83
C GLY A 206 -0.88 13.65 2.24
N LEU A 207 -2.11 13.82 2.73
CA LEU A 207 -3.28 13.09 2.25
C LEU A 207 -3.97 13.85 1.11
N LEU A 208 -4.28 13.14 0.05
CA LEU A 208 -5.14 13.56 -1.07
C LEU A 208 -6.51 12.92 -0.88
N LEU A 209 -7.55 13.75 -1.01
CA LEU A 209 -8.95 13.39 -0.83
C LEU A 209 -9.76 13.92 -2.02
N ALA A 210 -10.85 13.24 -2.37
CA ALA A 210 -11.86 13.81 -3.25
C ALA A 210 -13.09 14.25 -2.45
N SER A 211 -13.65 15.41 -2.75
CA SER A 211 -14.93 15.83 -2.19
C SER A 211 -16.03 14.85 -2.63
N GLN A 212 -16.94 14.46 -1.74
CA GLN A 212 -18.11 13.61 -2.08
C GLN A 212 -17.77 12.20 -2.60
N LEU A 213 -16.50 11.81 -2.64
CA LEU A 213 -16.05 10.46 -2.97
C LEU A 213 -15.11 9.98 -1.86
N GLU A 214 -15.68 9.55 -0.74
CA GLU A 214 -14.95 9.18 0.47
C GLU A 214 -13.95 8.03 0.25
N GLN A 215 -14.21 7.19 -0.75
CA GLN A 215 -13.36 6.08 -1.17
C GLN A 215 -12.10 6.53 -1.91
N VAL A 216 -12.03 7.77 -2.41
CA VAL A 216 -10.85 8.29 -3.09
C VAL A 216 -9.93 8.94 -2.07
N ARG A 217 -8.97 8.15 -1.58
CA ARG A 217 -7.92 8.58 -0.65
C ARG A 217 -6.56 8.11 -1.16
N ALA A 218 -5.58 9.00 -1.19
CA ALA A 218 -4.21 8.67 -1.54
C ALA A 218 -3.21 9.44 -0.69
N VAL A 219 -2.04 8.86 -0.43
CA VAL A 219 -0.90 9.58 0.16
C VAL A 219 -0.07 10.16 -0.98
N LEU A 220 0.08 11.48 -1.01
CA LEU A 220 1.01 12.16 -1.91
C LEU A 220 2.37 12.30 -1.22
N THR A 221 3.45 11.90 -1.91
CA THR A 221 4.82 12.02 -1.42
C THR A 221 5.69 12.80 -2.41
N VAL A 222 6.38 13.81 -1.91
CA VAL A 222 7.24 14.73 -2.65
C VAL A 222 8.62 14.72 -2.00
N GLN A 223 9.68 14.62 -2.79
CA GLN A 223 11.05 14.75 -2.29
C GLN A 223 11.59 16.12 -2.69
N VAL A 224 12.04 16.91 -1.73
CA VAL A 224 12.69 18.21 -1.97
C VAL A 224 14.20 18.04 -1.88
N GLU A 225 14.92 18.49 -2.89
CA GLU A 225 16.37 18.41 -2.95
C GLU A 225 17.04 19.37 -1.96
N SER A 226 18.24 19.02 -1.51
CA SER A 226 19.13 20.00 -0.87
C SER A 226 19.49 21.08 -1.89
N ALA A 227 19.34 22.35 -1.53
CA ALA A 227 19.93 23.44 -2.29
C ALA A 227 21.42 23.13 -2.45
N GLY A 228 21.85 22.88 -3.69
CA GLY A 228 23.25 22.62 -3.98
C GLY A 228 24.09 23.83 -3.56
N GLU A 229 25.16 23.59 -2.80
CA GLU A 229 26.26 24.54 -2.64
C GLU A 229 26.93 24.85 -4.00
#